data_AF-C1F2F5-F1
#
_entry.id   AF-C1F2F5-F1
#
_cell.length_a   1.000
_cell.length_b   1.000
_cell.length_c   1.000
_cell.angle_alpha   90.00
_cell.angle_beta   90.00
_cell.angle_gamma   90.00
#
_symmetry.space_group_name_H-M   'P 1'
#
loop_
_entity.id
_entity.type
_entity.pdbx_description
1 polymer ?
#
loop_
_entity_poly.entity_id
_entity_poly.type
_entity_poly.pdbx_seq_one_letter_code
_entity_poly.pdbx_strand_id
1 'polypeptide(L)'
;MEVPITKFRHDLFDLVQQAMEGNEVWVRYKGRRFRIAPEGSVGSRISRVTPLQVLNPEASPEEPALLEEMTRAWEKDWSAL
;
A
#
# COMPACT_ATOMS: atom_id res chain seq x y z
N MET A 1 -19.04 -12.39 5.09
CA MET A 1 -19.65 -13.68 4.67
C MET A 1 -19.81 -14.58 5.89
N GLU A 2 -20.98 -15.19 6.09
CA GLU A 2 -21.21 -16.16 7.18
C GLU A 2 -21.17 -17.60 6.63
N VAL A 3 -20.39 -18.48 7.27
CA VAL A 3 -20.19 -19.88 6.85
C VAL A 3 -20.36 -20.85 8.02
N PRO A 4 -20.93 -22.05 7.80
CA PRO A 4 -21.00 -23.08 8.85
C PRO A 4 -19.61 -23.69 9.14
N ILE A 5 -19.41 -24.19 10.37
CA ILE A 5 -18.15 -24.86 10.79
C ILE A 5 -17.69 -25.96 9.83
N THR A 6 -18.61 -26.67 9.19
CA THR A 6 -18.32 -27.77 8.26
C THR A 6 -17.67 -27.26 6.98
N LYS A 7 -18.18 -26.15 6.43
CA LYS A 7 -17.59 -25.47 5.28
C LYS A 7 -16.27 -24.82 5.66
N PHE A 8 -16.19 -24.22 6.84
CA PHE A 8 -14.94 -23.69 7.37
C PHE A 8 -13.83 -24.75 7.47
N ARG A 9 -14.16 -25.98 7.88
CA ARG A 9 -13.19 -27.08 7.94
C ARG A 9 -12.69 -27.50 6.56
N HIS A 10 -13.55 -27.47 5.55
CA HIS A 10 -13.20 -27.85 4.18
C HIS A 10 -12.38 -26.77 3.48
N ASP A 11 -12.79 -25.51 3.63
CA ASP A 11 -12.23 -24.35 2.92
C ASP A 11 -11.33 -23.49 3.82
N LEU A 12 -10.63 -24.11 4.78
CA LEU A 12 -9.92 -23.41 5.85
C LEU A 12 -8.97 -22.34 5.32
N PHE A 13 -8.10 -22.71 4.38
CA PHE A 13 -7.06 -21.82 3.85
C PHE A 13 -7.66 -20.69 3.00
N ASP A 14 -8.62 -20.99 2.15
CA ASP A 14 -9.26 -19.99 1.29
C ASP A 14 -9.99 -18.92 2.11
N LEU A 15 -10.68 -19.33 3.18
CA LEU A 15 -11.38 -18.41 4.08
C LEU A 15 -10.42 -17.56 4.90
N VAL A 16 -9.28 -18.12 5.32
CA VAL A 16 -8.22 -17.35 5.99
C VAL A 16 -7.59 -16.35 5.03
N GLN A 17 -7.33 -16.73 3.77
CA GLN A 17 -6.80 -15.82 2.76
C GLN A 17 -7.76 -14.66 2.49
N GLN A 18 -9.06 -14.92 2.37
CA GLN A 18 -10.07 -13.85 2.25
C GLN A 18 -10.05 -12.90 3.45
N ALA A 19 -9.90 -13.43 4.66
CA ALA A 19 -9.77 -12.61 5.87
C ALA A 19 -8.49 -11.76 5.88
N MET A 20 -7.37 -12.30 5.39
CA MET A 20 -6.11 -11.56 5.21
C MET A 20 -6.21 -10.46 4.15
N GLU A 21 -7.08 -10.62 3.16
CA GLU A 21 -7.35 -9.60 2.13
C GLU A 21 -8.30 -8.49 2.63
N GLY A 22 -8.80 -8.61 3.86
CA GLY A 22 -9.68 -7.62 4.49
C GLY A 22 -11.17 -7.96 4.40
N ASN A 23 -11.54 -9.13 3.86
CA ASN A 23 -12.93 -9.56 3.85
C ASN A 23 -13.36 -10.05 5.24
N GLU A 24 -14.55 -9.66 5.69
CA GLU A 24 -15.07 -10.16 6.96
C GLU A 24 -15.61 -11.58 6.81
N VAL A 25 -14.97 -12.54 7.47
CA VAL A 25 -15.40 -13.95 7.51
C VAL A 25 -15.94 -14.29 8.89
N TRP A 26 -17.16 -14.81 8.93
CA TRP A 26 -17.87 -15.20 10.15
C TRP A 26 -18.18 -16.70 10.12
N VAL A 27 -17.79 -17.44 11.16
CA VAL A 27 -18.05 -18.87 11.28
C VAL A 27 -19.15 -19.12 12.29
N ARG A 28 -20.18 -19.86 11.90
CA ARG A 28 -21.27 -20.30 12.80
C ARG A 28 -21.03 -21.71 13.30
N TYR A 29 -21.08 -21.89 14.61
CA TYR A 29 -20.99 -23.19 15.27
C TYR A 29 -21.86 -23.25 16.53
N LYS A 30 -22.75 -24.26 16.61
CA LYS A 30 -23.63 -24.48 17.76
C LYS A 30 -24.36 -23.21 18.22
N GLY A 31 -24.90 -22.44 17.27
CA GLY A 31 -25.61 -21.18 17.54
C GLY A 31 -24.73 -19.97 17.89
N ARG A 32 -23.42 -20.15 18.03
CA ARG A 32 -22.45 -19.06 18.24
C ARG A 32 -21.84 -18.63 16.92
N ARG A 33 -21.43 -17.36 16.85
CA ARG A 33 -20.72 -16.79 15.70
C ARG A 33 -19.31 -16.39 16.12
N PHE A 34 -18.33 -16.74 15.32
CA PHE A 34 -16.92 -16.42 15.50
C PHE A 34 -16.45 -15.57 14.34
N ARG A 35 -15.68 -14.51 14.61
CA ARG A 35 -15.07 -13.68 13.57
C ARG A 35 -13.65 -14.19 13.31
N ILE A 36 -13.29 -14.33 12.05
CA ILE A 36 -11.91 -14.54 11.63
C ILE A 36 -11.37 -13.19 11.17
N ALA A 37 -10.30 -12.75 11.82
CA ALA A 37 -9.57 -11.55 11.46
C ALA A 37 -8.08 -11.80 11.76
N PRO A 38 -7.16 -11.23 10.96
CA PRO A 38 -5.74 -11.28 11.27
C PRO A 38 -5.44 -10.56 12.59
N GLU A 39 -4.45 -11.05 13.31
CA GLU A 39 -3.91 -10.35 14.47
C GLU A 39 -3.04 -9.18 13.97
N GLY A 40 -3.57 -7.95 14.06
CA GLY A 40 -2.93 -6.72 13.56
C GLY A 40 -3.77 -5.98 12.50
N SER A 41 -3.32 -4.80 12.08
CA SER A 41 -3.93 -4.11 10.95
C SER A 41 -3.70 -4.92 9.68
N VAL A 42 -4.73 -5.06 8.84
CA VAL A 42 -4.62 -5.64 7.51
C VAL A 42 -3.56 -4.85 6.76
N GLY A 43 -2.34 -5.40 6.68
CA GLY A 43 -1.19 -4.68 6.14
C GLY A 43 -1.51 -4.23 4.73
N SER A 44 -1.75 -2.93 4.56
CA SER A 44 -2.03 -2.32 3.27
C SER A 44 -0.98 -2.80 2.28
N ARG A 45 -1.39 -3.28 1.10
CA ARG A 45 -0.41 -3.73 0.09
C ARG A 45 0.62 -2.64 -0.24
N ILE A 46 0.25 -1.37 -0.05
CA ILE A 46 1.10 -0.19 -0.19
C ILE A 46 2.24 -0.16 0.83
N SER A 47 2.06 -0.71 2.04
CA SER A 47 3.14 -0.76 3.03
C SER A 47 4.25 -1.75 2.67
N ARG A 48 4.04 -2.59 1.66
CA ARG A 48 5.04 -3.51 1.10
C ARG A 48 5.79 -2.92 -0.09
N VAL A 49 5.38 -1.76 -0.60
CA VAL A 49 6.07 -1.09 -1.70
C VAL A 49 7.29 -0.41 -1.11
N THR A 50 8.49 -0.83 -1.54
CA THR A 50 9.72 -0.11 -1.24
C THR A 50 9.60 1.31 -1.80
N PRO A 51 9.68 2.36 -0.96
CA PRO A 51 9.66 3.73 -1.46
C PRO A 51 10.82 3.92 -2.42
N LEU A 52 10.52 4.34 -3.65
CA LEU A 52 11.58 4.76 -4.56
C LEU A 52 12.20 6.03 -3.99
N GLN A 53 13.48 5.99 -3.62
CA GLN A 53 14.21 7.21 -3.30
C GLN A 53 14.47 7.95 -4.61
N VAL A 54 13.59 8.91 -4.92
CA VAL A 54 13.68 9.75 -6.13
C VAL A 54 14.75 10.85 -5.99
N LEU A 55 15.17 11.15 -4.76
CA LEU A 55 16.20 12.15 -4.49
C LEU A 55 17.57 11.46 -4.43
N ASN A 56 18.50 11.94 -5.24
CA ASN A 56 19.91 11.57 -5.11
C ASN A 56 20.40 12.01 -3.72
N PRO A 57 20.82 11.09 -2.83
CA PRO A 57 21.22 11.43 -1.46
C PRO A 57 22.48 12.31 -1.40
N GLU A 58 23.25 12.38 -2.49
CA GLU A 58 24.43 13.25 -2.60
C GLU A 58 24.12 14.62 -3.22
N ALA A 59 22.93 14.80 -3.80
CA ALA A 59 22.54 16.09 -4.34
C ALA A 59 22.04 16.98 -3.22
N SER A 60 22.70 18.13 -3.03
CA SER A 60 22.13 19.20 -2.23
C SER A 60 20.90 19.72 -2.99
N PRO A 61 19.70 19.77 -2.39
CA PRO A 61 18.52 20.34 -3.05
C PRO A 61 18.69 21.83 -3.38
N GLU A 62 19.73 22.46 -2.84
CA GLU A 62 20.07 23.87 -3.01
C GLU A 62 21.45 23.98 -3.67
N GLU A 63 21.54 23.65 -4.96
CA GLU A 63 22.68 24.05 -5.79
C GLU A 63 22.33 25.37 -6.50
N PRO A 64 22.62 26.54 -5.89
CA PRO A 64 22.21 27.84 -6.44
C PRO A 64 22.81 28.09 -7.84
N ALA A 65 23.98 27.52 -8.13
CA ALA A 65 24.61 27.62 -9.44
C ALA A 65 23.78 26.95 -10.56
N LEU A 66 23.15 25.80 -10.29
CA LEU A 66 22.26 25.13 -11.25
C LEU A 66 20.99 25.95 -11.48
N LEU A 67 20.43 26.55 -10.42
CA LEU A 67 19.26 27.43 -10.54
C LEU A 67 19.56 28.67 -11.39
N GLU A 68 20.73 29.29 -11.22
CA GLU A 68 21.18 30.42 -12.04
C GLU A 68 21.35 30.04 -13.51
N GLU A 69 21.96 28.89 -13.80
CA GLU A 69 22.14 28.40 -15.18
C GLU A 69 20.78 28.11 -15.84
N MET A 70 19.89 27.41 -15.15
CA MET A 70 18.54 27.11 -15.63
C MET A 70 17.73 28.39 -15.88
N THR A 71 17.81 29.37 -14.99
CA THR A 71 17.10 30.65 -15.12
C THR A 71 17.60 31.43 -16.35
N ARG A 72 18.91 31.52 -16.54
CA ARG A 72 19.50 32.19 -17.71
C ARG A 72 19.13 31.49 -19.02
N ALA A 73 19.11 30.16 -19.03
CA ALA A 73 18.68 29.38 -20.19
C ALA A 73 17.20 29.65 -20.52
N TRP A 74 16.33 29.65 -19.51
CA TRP A 74 14.92 30.01 -19.70
C TRP A 74 14.74 31.43 -20.23
N GLU A 75 15.36 32.44 -19.63
CA GLU A 75 15.26 33.83 -20.10
C GLU A 75 15.69 33.99 -21.57
N LYS A 76 16.72 33.25 -21.99
CA LYS A 76 17.16 33.21 -23.38
C LYS A 76 16.08 32.63 -24.31
N ASP A 77 15.47 31.52 -23.93
CA ASP A 77 14.41 30.89 -24.73
C ASP A 77 13.15 31.76 -24.80
N TRP A 78 12.78 32.42 -23.69
CA TRP A 78 11.64 33.35 -23.65
C TRP A 78 11.87 34.62 -24.48
N SER A 79 13.10 35.12 -24.55
CA SER A 79 13.44 36.30 -25.38
C SER A 79 13.55 35.99 -26.88
N ALA A 80 13.55 34.72 -27.26
CA ALA A 80 13.61 34.26 -28.65
C ALA A 80 12.21 33.93 -29.25
N LEU A 81 11.14 34.10 -28.47
CA LEU A 81 9.73 33.94 -28.88
C LEU A 81 9.09 35.28 -29.25
#